data_AF-A0A382F325-F1
#
_entry.id   AF-A0A382F325-F1
#
_cell.length_a   1.000
_cell.length_b   1.000
_cell.length_c   1.000
_cell.angle_alpha   90.00
_cell.angle_beta   90.00
_cell.angle_gamma   90.00
#
_symmetry.space_group_name_H-M   'P 1'
#
loop_
_entity.id
_entity.type
_entity.pdbx_description
1 polymer ?
#
loop_
_entity_poly.entity_id
_entity_poly.type
_entity_poly.pdbx_seq_one_letter_code
_entity_poly.pdbx_strand_id
1 'polypeptide(L)'
;MHFYYYSLFTKLLRVGRTNLFKTDPDMPDSALNLKTIVDQLVIRGTTDQVVDQILAHRENIGDFGTLLYAGHDWTDKDLARRSMVLMAEEVMPRVNAAIGV
;
A
#
# COMPACT_ATOMS: atom_id res chain seq x y z
N MET A 1 1.54 -2.20 -8.81
CA MET A 1 2.43 -2.10 -7.64
C MET A 1 3.46 -3.21 -7.56
N HIS A 2 3.17 -4.43 -8.05
CA HIS A 2 4.15 -5.52 -8.05
C HIS A 2 5.43 -5.19 -8.83
N PHE A 3 5.32 -4.51 -9.98
CA PHE A 3 6.49 -4.17 -10.80
C PHE A 3 7.35 -3.08 -10.14
N TYR A 4 6.73 -2.02 -9.62
CA TYR A 4 7.42 -1.00 -8.84
C TYR A 4 8.22 -1.63 -7.68
N TYR A 5 7.57 -2.45 -6.85
CA TYR A 5 8.24 -3.09 -5.72
C TYR A 5 9.27 -4.15 -6.15
N TYR A 6 9.07 -4.86 -7.27
CA TYR A 6 10.10 -5.75 -7.81
C TYR A 6 11.39 -4.98 -8.13
N SER A 7 11.26 -3.85 -8.86
CA SER A 7 12.39 -3.00 -9.23
C SER A 7 13.06 -2.38 -8.01
N LEU A 8 12.27 -1.84 -7.08
CA LEU A 8 12.76 -1.23 -5.84
C LEU A 8 13.48 -2.27 -4.95
N PHE A 9 12.84 -3.42 -4.71
CA PHE A 9 13.39 -4.51 -3.91
C PHE A 9 14.71 -5.01 -4.49
N THR A 10 14.77 -5.29 -5.80
CA THR A 10 15.98 -5.77 -6.47
C THR A 10 17.15 -4.80 -6.30
N LYS A 11 16.90 -3.49 -6.46
CA LYS A 11 17.94 -2.46 -6.31
C LYS A 11 18.41 -2.34 -4.87
N LEU A 12 17.48 -2.29 -3.91
CA LEU A 12 17.80 -2.14 -2.49
C LEU A 12 18.49 -3.38 -1.91
N LEU A 13 18.12 -4.58 -2.38
CA LEU A 13 18.83 -5.82 -2.06
C LEU A 13 20.29 -5.74 -2.50
N ARG A 14 20.55 -5.30 -3.75
CA ARG A 14 21.90 -5.20 -4.29
C ARG A 14 22.80 -4.21 -3.54
N VAL A 15 22.24 -3.15 -2.95
CA VAL A 15 22.99 -2.13 -2.21
C VAL A 15 22.97 -2.33 -0.69
N GLY A 16 22.51 -3.49 -0.20
CA GLY A 16 22.52 -3.83 1.23
C GLY A 16 21.52 -3.04 2.08
N ARG A 17 20.39 -2.62 1.49
CA ARG A 17 19.33 -1.82 2.12
C ARG A 17 18.04 -2.62 2.36
N THR A 18 18.17 -3.92 2.56
CA THR A 18 17.05 -4.86 2.81
C THR A 18 16.33 -4.64 4.13
N ASN A 19 16.99 -3.98 5.09
CA ASN A 19 16.40 -3.62 6.38
C ASN A 19 15.09 -2.83 6.26
N LEU A 20 14.88 -2.12 5.14
CA LEU A 20 13.65 -1.37 4.85
C LEU A 20 12.40 -2.27 4.64
N PHE A 21 12.60 -3.57 4.41
CA PHE A 21 11.52 -4.53 4.15
C PHE A 21 11.35 -5.56 5.27
N LYS A 22 12.18 -5.50 6.31
CA LYS A 22 12.14 -6.46 7.41
C LYS A 22 11.17 -5.99 8.47
N THR A 23 10.31 -6.90 8.92
CA THR A 23 9.43 -6.66 10.07
C THR A 23 10.12 -6.94 11.41
N ASP A 24 11.26 -7.64 11.36
CA ASP A 24 12.12 -7.96 12.49
C ASP A 24 13.58 -7.65 12.11
N PRO A 25 14.34 -6.89 12.91
CA PRO A 25 15.75 -6.60 12.65
C PRO A 25 16.62 -7.84 12.38
N ASP A 26 16.32 -8.98 13.01
CA ASP A 26 17.10 -10.22 12.92
C ASP A 26 16.67 -11.14 11.77
N MET A 27 15.63 -10.76 11.01
CA MET A 27 15.17 -11.52 9.84
C MET A 27 16.29 -11.66 8.80
N PRO A 28 16.63 -12.87 8.31
CA PRO A 28 17.63 -13.03 7.26
C PRO A 28 17.09 -12.54 5.90
N ASP A 29 17.97 -12.00 5.05
CA ASP A 29 17.58 -11.46 3.73
C ASP A 29 16.93 -12.52 2.83
N SER A 30 17.31 -13.80 2.98
CA SER A 30 16.74 -14.92 2.25
C SER A 30 15.28 -15.21 2.60
N ALA A 31 14.78 -14.71 3.73
CA ALA A 31 13.37 -14.83 4.12
C ALA A 31 12.49 -13.73 3.49
N LEU A 32 13.08 -12.70 2.87
CA LEU A 32 12.33 -11.65 2.21
C LEU A 32 11.63 -12.19 0.96
N ASN A 33 10.35 -11.90 0.84
CA ASN A 33 9.52 -12.31 -0.28
C ASN A 33 8.76 -11.10 -0.84
N LEU A 34 8.91 -10.86 -2.14
CA LEU A 34 8.27 -9.72 -2.80
C LEU A 34 6.75 -9.69 -2.62
N LYS A 35 6.08 -10.85 -2.70
CA LYS A 35 4.62 -10.90 -2.50
C LYS A 35 4.25 -10.39 -1.11
N THR A 36 4.92 -10.89 -0.07
CA THR A 36 4.69 -10.47 1.32
C THR A 36 5.01 -8.99 1.51
N ILE A 37 6.09 -8.49 0.90
CA ILE A 37 6.46 -7.06 0.94
C ILE A 37 5.36 -6.18 0.34
N VAL A 38 4.82 -6.57 -0.82
CA VAL A 38 3.70 -5.84 -1.44
C VAL A 38 2.46 -5.89 -0.56
N ASP A 39 2.15 -7.05 0.03
CA ASP A 39 1.00 -7.21 0.93
C ASP A 39 1.16 -6.37 2.22
N GLN A 40 2.38 -6.11 2.69
CA GLN A 40 2.67 -5.27 3.86
C GLN A 40 2.62 -3.77 3.56
N LEU A 41 3.09 -3.35 2.39
CA LEU A 41 3.35 -1.94 2.08
C LEU A 41 2.32 -1.30 1.13
N VAL A 42 1.32 -2.06 0.68
CA VAL A 42 0.33 -1.58 -0.29
C VAL A 42 -1.08 -1.91 0.15
N ILE A 43 -1.87 -0.88 0.40
CA ILE A 43 -3.33 -1.00 0.54
C ILE A 43 -3.92 -1.27 -0.85
N ARG A 44 -4.52 -2.45 -1.04
CA ARG A 44 -5.12 -2.88 -2.31
C ARG A 44 -6.24 -3.89 -2.08
N GLY A 45 -7.15 -4.00 -3.05
CA GLY A 45 -8.23 -4.97 -3.03
C GLY A 45 -9.49 -4.44 -3.70
N THR A 46 -10.63 -5.00 -3.29
CA THR A 46 -11.94 -4.40 -3.56
C THR A 46 -12.12 -3.11 -2.77
N THR A 47 -13.14 -2.31 -3.12
CA THR A 47 -13.50 -1.09 -2.38
C THR A 47 -13.62 -1.35 -0.87
N ASP A 48 -14.39 -2.38 -0.48
CA ASP A 48 -14.63 -2.69 0.94
C ASP A 48 -13.33 -3.06 1.66
N GLN A 49 -12.49 -3.89 1.04
CA GLN A 49 -11.18 -4.25 1.60
C GLN A 49 -10.27 -3.05 1.79
N VAL A 50 -10.31 -2.08 0.86
CA VAL A 50 -9.49 -0.86 0.96
C VAL A 50 -10.01 0.06 2.05
N VAL A 51 -11.33 0.20 2.21
CA VAL A 51 -11.94 0.94 3.34
C VAL A 51 -11.49 0.34 4.66
N ASP A 52 -11.64 -0.97 4.83
CA ASP A 52 -11.25 -1.68 6.06
C ASP A 52 -9.77 -1.51 6.38
N GLN A 53 -8.90 -1.63 5.37
CA GLN A 53 -7.46 -1.43 5.53
C GLN A 53 -7.10 0.00 5.95
N ILE A 54 -7.76 1.02 5.39
CA ILE A 54 -7.51 2.42 5.76
C ILE A 54 -7.94 2.68 7.22
N LEU A 55 -9.11 2.18 7.62
CA LEU A 55 -9.61 2.33 8.99
C LEU A 55 -8.72 1.58 9.98
N ALA A 56 -8.36 0.33 9.69
CA ALA A 56 -7.42 -0.44 10.50
C ALA A 56 -6.03 0.22 10.58
N HIS A 57 -5.56 0.85 9.50
CA HIS A 57 -4.31 1.60 9.54
C HIS A 57 -4.42 2.82 10.46
N ARG A 58 -5.55 3.56 10.40
CA ARG A 58 -5.84 4.70 11.28
C ARG A 58 -5.83 4.31 12.76
N GLU A 59 -6.34 3.13 13.13
CA GLU A 59 -6.25 2.63 14.51
C GLU A 59 -4.81 2.50 15.00
N ASN A 60 -3.86 2.21 14.10
CA ASN A 60 -2.45 2.03 14.44
C ASN A 60 -1.66 3.35 14.49
N ILE A 61 -1.97 4.31 13.63
CA ILE A 61 -1.19 5.55 13.49
C ILE A 61 -1.87 6.80 14.07
N GLY A 62 -3.14 6.69 14.43
CA GLY A 62 -3.99 7.81 14.83
C GLY A 62 -4.56 8.59 13.64
N ASP A 63 -5.11 9.76 13.96
CA ASP A 63 -5.80 10.59 12.99
C ASP A 63 -4.84 11.23 11.97
N PHE A 64 -5.28 11.26 10.71
CA PHE A 64 -4.63 12.00 9.63
C PHE A 64 -5.67 12.79 8.84
N GLY A 65 -5.24 13.92 8.25
CA GLY A 65 -6.11 14.79 7.45
C GLY A 65 -6.20 14.39 5.98
N THR A 66 -5.09 14.00 5.37
CA THR A 66 -5.02 13.73 3.93
C THR A 66 -4.33 12.41 3.64
N LEU A 67 -4.98 11.57 2.83
CA LEU A 67 -4.36 10.38 2.25
C LEU A 67 -3.79 10.72 0.87
N LEU A 68 -2.46 10.69 0.73
CA LEU A 68 -1.79 10.94 -0.55
C LEU A 68 -1.74 9.64 -1.38
N TYR A 69 -2.51 9.60 -2.47
CA TYR A 69 -2.53 8.45 -3.37
C TYR A 69 -1.30 8.40 -4.29
N ALA A 70 -0.49 7.34 -4.16
CA ALA A 70 0.68 7.13 -5.00
C ALA A 70 0.39 6.21 -6.19
N GLY A 71 0.30 6.78 -7.40
CA GLY A 71 0.07 6.04 -8.65
C GLY A 71 1.36 5.71 -9.41
N HIS A 72 2.19 4.81 -8.90
CA HIS A 72 3.47 4.43 -9.53
C HIS A 72 3.35 3.52 -10.76
N ASP A 73 2.54 2.46 -10.68
CA ASP A 73 2.45 1.44 -11.75
C ASP A 73 1.20 1.68 -12.61
N TRP A 74 1.39 2.34 -13.75
CA TRP A 74 0.37 2.57 -14.79
C TRP A 74 0.41 1.51 -15.90
N THR A 75 0.78 0.27 -15.55
CA THR A 75 0.91 -0.83 -16.50
C THR A 75 -0.40 -1.11 -17.24
N ASP A 76 -1.53 -0.99 -16.54
CA ASP A 76 -2.87 -0.90 -17.12
C ASP A 76 -3.45 0.47 -16.77
N LYS A 77 -3.58 1.31 -17.79
CA LYS A 77 -4.00 2.70 -17.66
C LYS A 77 -5.47 2.85 -17.28
N ASP A 78 -6.32 1.97 -17.79
CA ASP A 78 -7.76 2.03 -17.56
C ASP A 78 -8.08 1.50 -16.16
N LEU A 79 -7.41 0.42 -15.75
CA LEU A 79 -7.49 -0.07 -14.39
C LEU A 79 -6.97 0.96 -13.38
N ALA A 80 -5.81 1.59 -13.65
CA ALA A 80 -5.24 2.61 -12.77
C ALA A 80 -6.19 3.80 -12.56
N ARG A 81 -6.81 4.29 -13.64
CA ARG A 81 -7.83 5.35 -13.55
C ARG A 81 -9.06 4.92 -12.79
N ARG A 82 -9.57 3.72 -13.09
CA ARG A 82 -10.74 3.18 -12.37
C ARG A 82 -10.46 3.08 -10.88
N SER A 83 -9.24 2.67 -10.48
CA SER A 83 -8.82 2.66 -9.08
C SER A 83 -8.85 4.04 -8.43
N MET A 84 -8.38 5.08 -9.14
CA MET A 84 -8.44 6.46 -8.64
C MET A 84 -9.87 6.99 -8.53
N VAL A 85 -10.73 6.68 -9.51
CA VAL A 85 -12.17 7.02 -9.46
C VAL A 85 -12.83 6.35 -8.26
N LEU A 86 -12.63 5.04 -8.08
CA LEU A 86 -13.17 4.32 -6.92
C LEU A 86 -12.63 4.86 -5.59
N MET A 87 -11.36 5.25 -5.52
CA MET A 87 -10.81 5.88 -4.31
C MET A 87 -11.56 7.18 -3.96
N ALA A 88 -11.84 8.02 -4.96
CA ALA A 88 -12.48 9.32 -4.78
C ALA A 88 -14.00 9.22 -4.54
N GLU A 89 -14.69 8.37 -5.29
CA GLU A 89 -16.16 8.32 -5.32
C GLU A 89 -16.75 7.28 -4.37
N GLU A 90 -15.98 6.25 -3.99
CA GLU A 90 -16.49 5.13 -3.20
C GLU A 90 -15.73 4.93 -1.88
N VAL A 91 -14.40 4.89 -1.90
CA VAL A 91 -13.60 4.59 -0.70
C VAL A 91 -13.61 5.75 0.29
N MET A 92 -13.12 6.93 -0.12
CA MET A 92 -12.97 8.06 0.80
C MET A 92 -14.31 8.53 1.39
N PRO A 93 -15.43 8.59 0.65
CA PRO A 93 -16.73 8.91 1.25
C PRO A 93 -17.14 7.93 2.36
N ARG A 94 -16.88 6.63 2.20
CA ARG A 94 -17.18 5.61 3.22
C ARG A 94 -16.26 5.72 4.42
N VAL A 95 -14.96 5.96 4.20
CA VAL A 95 -14.00 6.22 5.28
C VAL A 95 -14.40 7.45 6.09
N ASN A 96 -14.73 8.55 5.40
CA ASN A 96 -15.14 9.80 6.03
C ASN A 96 -16.43 9.64 6.85
N ALA A 97 -17.44 8.95 6.30
CA ALA A 97 -18.65 8.62 7.02
C ALA A 97 -18.38 7.78 8.29
N ALA A 98 -17.46 6.81 8.21
CA ALA A 98 -17.10 5.96 9.36
C ALA A 98 -16.36 6.73 10.47
N ILE A 99 -15.59 7.77 10.14
CA ILE A 99 -14.86 8.60 11.11
C ILE A 99 -15.60 9.91 11.47
N GLY A 100 -16.77 10.17 10.88
CA GLY A 100 -17.63 11.31 11.20
C GLY A 100 -17.15 12.65 10.65
N VAL A 101 -16.50 12.68 9.47
CA VAL A 101 -16.02 13.89 8.79
C VAL A 101 -16.62 14.09 7.40
#